data_AF-A0A8H7SKN0-F1
#
_entry.id   AF-A0A8H7SKN0-F1
#
_cell.length_a   1.000
_cell.length_b   1.000
_cell.length_c   1.000
_cell.angle_alpha   90.00
_cell.angle_beta   90.00
_cell.angle_gamma   90.00
#
_symmetry.space_group_name_H-M   'P 1'
#
loop_
_entity.id
_entity.type
_entity.pdbx_description
1 polymer ?
#
loop_
_entity_poly.entity_id
_entity_poly.type
_entity_poly.pdbx_seq_one_letter_code
_entity_poly.pdbx_strand_id
1 'polypeptide(L)'
;MELKGESESDKDLIIYSLNESLQIHKEIVERIQNEKDDIEDQFEQEKSLVKKECIEIEEKRDDGNKQLSKLEAMYNLLLKEVETKRLEYRRMETRFYSHIKSLNSTEQEESVYPIIYQMISQINNLCSSLEGYMKQDITIDLLSLAWSQHTVTLNIIQTHFSDNQLRDTSIISLLTERFIMDIIMEYVLQTSIHPGVSLNNSFETIHDWIDKRNTSWASRLKQQITNFIVSQSNEQSNEIESKKQDIICLLSNSLSHIYDSVDLFNTQITEIIQLSLQLNLAIKLQQQQHKLEILSLQQGSQFNENIMNSVNQGTELILVITPPFVADGPHPFIIPAKVYCA
;
A
#
# COMPACT_ATOMS: atom_id res chain seq x y z
N MET A 1 38.60 -140.92 -21.41
CA MET A 1 39.08 -140.48 -20.07
C MET A 1 38.92 -138.98 -20.05
N GLU A 2 37.76 -138.51 -19.59
CA GLU A 2 37.57 -138.08 -18.19
C GLU A 2 38.50 -136.92 -17.83
N LEU A 3 37.98 -135.70 -17.99
CA LEU A 3 38.21 -134.61 -17.05
C LEU A 3 36.83 -133.98 -16.78
N LYS A 4 36.03 -134.70 -15.97
CA LYS A 4 34.94 -134.15 -15.17
C LYS A 4 35.60 -133.53 -13.94
N GLY A 5 35.44 -132.23 -13.76
CA GLY A 5 35.95 -131.53 -12.58
C GLY A 5 35.77 -130.02 -12.65
N GLU A 6 34.79 -129.51 -13.40
CA GLU A 6 34.34 -128.12 -13.26
C GLU A 6 33.51 -128.00 -11.96
N SER A 7 34.26 -127.90 -10.86
CA SER A 7 34.00 -127.11 -9.66
C SER A 7 32.54 -126.64 -9.45
N GLU A 8 31.77 -127.36 -8.63
CA GLU A 8 30.55 -126.82 -7.99
C GLU A 8 30.86 -125.53 -7.21
N SER A 9 32.08 -125.39 -6.70
CA SER A 9 32.59 -124.18 -6.05
C SER A 9 32.64 -122.97 -6.99
N ASP A 10 32.89 -123.15 -8.29
CA ASP A 10 32.92 -122.04 -9.25
C ASP A 10 31.50 -121.57 -9.58
N LYS A 11 30.52 -122.50 -9.59
CA LYS A 11 29.11 -122.15 -9.77
C LYS A 11 28.58 -121.36 -8.58
N ASP A 12 28.91 -121.75 -7.35
CA ASP A 12 28.53 -121.00 -6.15
C ASP A 12 29.24 -119.64 -6.07
N LEU A 13 30.51 -119.54 -6.48
CA LEU A 13 31.23 -118.27 -6.57
C LEU A 13 30.60 -117.32 -7.60
N ILE A 14 30.19 -117.86 -8.75
CA ILE A 14 29.49 -117.12 -9.80
C ILE A 14 28.12 -116.65 -9.31
N ILE A 15 27.36 -117.51 -8.62
CA ILE A 15 26.05 -117.14 -8.04
C ILE A 15 26.22 -116.05 -6.98
N TYR A 16 27.21 -116.16 -6.09
CA TYR A 16 27.48 -115.15 -5.06
C TYR A 16 27.89 -113.80 -5.69
N SER A 17 28.78 -113.84 -6.68
CA SER A 17 29.21 -112.65 -7.44
C SER A 17 28.06 -112.00 -8.21
N LEU A 18 27.17 -112.80 -8.81
CA LEU A 18 25.96 -112.30 -9.47
C LEU A 18 25.01 -111.67 -8.47
N ASN A 19 24.79 -112.30 -7.31
CA ASN A 19 23.88 -111.79 -6.30
C ASN A 19 24.41 -110.50 -5.66
N GLU A 20 25.73 -110.42 -5.42
CA GLU A 20 26.42 -109.21 -4.97
C GLU A 20 26.34 -108.09 -6.02
N SER A 21 26.55 -108.40 -7.30
CA SER A 21 26.38 -107.44 -8.40
C SER A 21 24.93 -106.94 -8.52
N LEU A 22 23.95 -107.82 -8.31
CA LEU A 22 22.53 -107.48 -8.34
C LEU A 22 22.12 -106.63 -7.13
N GLN A 23 22.69 -106.90 -5.95
CA GLN A 23 22.56 -106.08 -4.74
C GLN A 23 23.14 -104.68 -4.98
N ILE A 24 24.36 -104.59 -5.54
CA ILE A 24 25.02 -103.32 -5.87
C ILE A 24 24.19 -102.54 -6.90
N HIS A 25 23.69 -103.19 -7.95
CA HIS A 25 22.83 -102.52 -8.94
C HIS A 25 21.52 -102.02 -8.33
N LYS A 26 20.90 -102.79 -7.43
CA LYS A 26 19.71 -102.36 -6.71
C LYS A 26 20.00 -101.12 -5.86
N GLU A 27 21.13 -101.10 -5.15
CA GLU A 27 21.55 -99.97 -4.33
C GLU A 27 21.86 -98.72 -5.18
N ILE A 28 22.48 -98.90 -6.36
CA ILE A 28 22.70 -97.81 -7.32
C ILE A 28 21.38 -97.26 -7.86
N VAL A 29 20.43 -98.14 -8.21
CA VAL A 29 19.11 -97.73 -8.70
C VAL A 29 18.32 -96.99 -7.61
N GLU A 30 18.35 -97.48 -6.37
CA GLU A 30 17.71 -96.79 -5.23
C GLU A 30 18.34 -95.41 -4.98
N ARG A 31 19.68 -95.26 -5.09
CA ARG A 31 20.33 -93.94 -5.00
C ARG A 31 19.93 -93.01 -6.14
N ILE A 32 19.93 -93.49 -7.37
CA ILE A 32 19.51 -92.69 -8.53
C ILE A 32 18.05 -92.26 -8.39
N GLN A 33 17.19 -93.15 -7.88
CA GLN A 33 15.78 -92.84 -7.66
C GLN A 33 15.60 -91.80 -6.57
N ASN A 34 16.30 -91.93 -5.44
CA ASN A 34 16.27 -90.94 -4.37
C ASN A 34 16.82 -89.57 -4.83
N GLU A 35 17.93 -89.55 -5.58
CA GLU A 35 18.48 -88.31 -6.16
C GLU A 35 17.51 -87.67 -7.15
N LYS A 36 16.81 -88.48 -7.96
CA LYS A 36 15.77 -87.99 -8.88
C LYS A 36 14.63 -87.34 -8.12
N ASP A 37 14.13 -88.01 -7.08
CA ASP A 37 13.01 -87.54 -6.28
C ASP A 37 13.40 -86.25 -5.52
N ASP A 38 14.62 -86.17 -4.97
CA ASP A 38 15.16 -84.96 -4.34
C ASP A 38 15.28 -83.78 -5.33
N ILE A 39 15.70 -84.03 -6.58
CA ILE A 39 15.80 -83.01 -7.62
C ILE A 39 14.40 -82.55 -8.07
N GLU A 40 13.43 -83.46 -8.20
CA GLU A 40 12.05 -83.11 -8.52
C GLU A 40 11.44 -82.22 -7.43
N ASP A 41 11.65 -82.56 -6.15
CA ASP A 41 11.17 -81.76 -5.03
C ASP A 41 11.83 -80.36 -4.98
N GLN A 42 13.14 -80.27 -5.23
CA GLN A 42 13.85 -78.98 -5.31
C GLN A 42 13.33 -78.13 -6.46
N PHE A 43 13.10 -78.72 -7.63
CA PHE A 43 12.57 -78.02 -8.79
C PHE A 43 11.14 -77.50 -8.54
N GLU A 44 10.29 -78.30 -7.90
CA GLU A 44 8.93 -77.90 -7.54
C GLU A 44 8.94 -76.74 -6.53
N GLN A 45 9.86 -76.79 -5.54
CA GLN A 45 10.06 -75.71 -4.57
C GLN A 45 10.54 -74.41 -5.23
N GLU A 46 11.59 -74.46 -6.05
CA GLU A 46 12.11 -73.28 -6.77
C GLU A 46 11.03 -72.67 -7.68
N LYS A 47 10.31 -73.51 -8.43
CA LYS A 47 9.21 -73.06 -9.28
C LYS A 47 8.11 -72.36 -8.49
N SER A 48 7.80 -72.85 -7.28
CA SER A 48 6.82 -72.22 -6.39
C SER A 48 7.30 -70.87 -5.84
N LEU A 49 8.59 -70.75 -5.52
CA LEU A 49 9.22 -69.52 -5.03
C LEU A 49 9.26 -68.45 -6.12
N VAL A 50 9.74 -68.80 -7.32
CA VAL A 50 9.76 -67.91 -8.48
C VAL A 50 8.36 -67.40 -8.80
N LYS A 51 7.34 -68.27 -8.73
CA LYS A 51 5.95 -67.85 -8.97
C LYS A 51 5.45 -66.86 -7.92
N LYS A 52 5.81 -67.03 -6.64
CA LYS A 52 5.46 -66.07 -5.58
C LYS A 52 6.17 -64.73 -5.77
N GLU A 53 7.46 -64.75 -6.09
CA GLU A 53 8.24 -63.53 -6.36
C GLU A 53 7.70 -62.76 -7.57
N CYS A 54 7.33 -63.46 -8.65
CA CYS A 54 6.69 -62.83 -9.81
C CYS A 54 5.39 -62.11 -9.42
N ILE A 55 4.54 -62.74 -8.60
CA ILE A 55 3.28 -62.13 -8.14
C ILE A 55 3.57 -60.89 -7.28
N GLU A 56 4.51 -60.97 -6.34
CA GLU A 56 4.87 -59.81 -5.48
C GLU A 56 5.45 -58.63 -6.28
N ILE A 57 6.27 -58.91 -7.31
CA ILE A 57 6.82 -57.88 -8.19
C ILE A 57 5.70 -57.23 -9.00
N GLU A 58 4.74 -58.01 -9.48
CA GLU A 58 3.60 -57.52 -10.26
C GLU A 58 2.65 -56.66 -9.40
N GLU A 59 2.38 -57.07 -8.17
CA GLU A 59 1.61 -56.27 -7.19
C GLU A 59 2.29 -54.94 -6.86
N LYS A 60 3.62 -54.95 -6.60
CA LYS A 60 4.39 -53.73 -6.34
C LYS A 60 4.39 -52.80 -7.55
N ARG A 61 4.47 -53.35 -8.76
CA ARG A 61 4.42 -52.59 -10.00
C ARG A 61 3.04 -51.94 -10.20
N ASP A 62 1.98 -52.67 -9.93
CA ASP A 62 0.61 -52.16 -10.03
C ASP A 62 0.33 -51.05 -9.02
N ASP A 63 0.79 -51.21 -7.78
CA ASP A 63 0.65 -50.15 -6.78
C ASP A 63 1.50 -48.93 -7.09
N GLY A 64 2.72 -49.11 -7.63
CA GLY A 64 3.54 -48.02 -8.16
C GLY A 64 2.83 -47.27 -9.30
N ASN A 65 2.25 -47.99 -10.25
CA ASN A 65 1.48 -47.39 -11.36
C ASN A 65 0.25 -46.62 -10.87
N LYS A 66 -0.48 -47.14 -9.86
CA LYS A 66 -1.61 -46.43 -9.25
C LYS A 66 -1.16 -45.14 -8.57
N GLN A 67 -0.03 -45.17 -7.84
CA GLN A 67 0.51 -43.97 -7.20
C GLN A 67 0.94 -42.93 -8.23
N LEU A 68 1.60 -43.37 -9.30
CA LEU A 68 2.06 -42.50 -10.38
C LEU A 68 0.87 -41.84 -11.10
N SER A 69 -0.17 -42.63 -11.43
CA SER A 69 -1.41 -42.11 -12.02
C SER A 69 -2.13 -41.10 -11.12
N LYS A 70 -2.19 -41.35 -9.80
CA LYS A 70 -2.74 -40.39 -8.82
C LYS A 70 -1.93 -39.09 -8.79
N LEU A 71 -0.61 -39.18 -8.82
CA LEU A 71 0.29 -38.03 -8.77
C LEU A 71 0.16 -37.18 -10.04
N GLU A 72 0.11 -37.82 -11.22
CA GLU A 72 -0.13 -37.16 -12.50
C GLU A 72 -1.49 -36.46 -12.54
N ALA A 73 -2.54 -37.11 -12.02
CA ALA A 73 -3.86 -36.49 -11.92
C ALA A 73 -3.84 -35.24 -11.02
N MET A 74 -3.17 -35.32 -9.86
CA MET A 74 -3.01 -34.19 -8.95
C MET A 74 -2.21 -33.04 -9.57
N TYR A 75 -1.11 -33.35 -10.24
CA TYR A 75 -0.27 -32.37 -10.94
C TYR A 75 -1.05 -31.61 -12.02
N ASN A 76 -1.82 -32.34 -12.84
CA ASN A 76 -2.66 -31.74 -13.87
C ASN A 76 -3.78 -30.86 -13.29
N LEU A 77 -4.32 -31.22 -12.13
CA LEU A 77 -5.32 -30.43 -11.42
C LEU A 77 -4.71 -29.12 -10.90
N LEU A 78 -3.53 -29.21 -10.28
CA LEU A 78 -2.80 -28.05 -9.77
C LEU A 78 -2.38 -27.08 -10.89
N LEU A 79 -1.93 -27.60 -12.04
CA LEU A 79 -1.61 -26.78 -13.21
C LEU A 79 -2.82 -25.99 -13.70
N LYS A 80 -3.99 -26.64 -13.78
CA LYS A 80 -5.24 -25.95 -14.15
C LYS A 80 -5.61 -24.87 -13.14
N GLU A 81 -5.44 -25.13 -11.85
CA GLU A 81 -5.72 -24.14 -10.80
C GLU A 81 -4.78 -22.92 -10.88
N VAL A 82 -3.50 -23.14 -11.17
CA VAL A 82 -2.54 -22.04 -11.37
C VAL A 82 -2.91 -21.21 -12.60
N GLU A 83 -3.32 -21.84 -13.70
CA GLU A 83 -3.76 -21.13 -14.90
C GLU A 83 -5.05 -20.34 -14.68
N THR A 84 -6.05 -20.91 -13.99
CA THR A 84 -7.28 -20.20 -13.66
C THR A 84 -7.00 -18.99 -12.77
N LYS A 85 -6.15 -19.13 -11.76
CA LYS A 85 -5.72 -18.02 -10.90
C LYS A 85 -4.99 -16.93 -11.68
N ARG A 86 -4.07 -17.29 -12.57
CA ARG A 86 -3.39 -16.31 -13.45
C ARG A 86 -4.37 -15.54 -14.33
N LEU A 87 -5.40 -16.22 -14.84
CA LEU A 87 -6.42 -15.61 -15.67
C LEU A 87 -7.36 -14.71 -14.86
N GLU A 88 -7.70 -15.08 -13.63
CA GLU A 88 -8.41 -14.23 -12.66
C GLU A 88 -7.62 -12.96 -12.35
N TYR A 89 -6.31 -13.07 -12.07
CA TYR A 89 -5.46 -11.90 -11.83
C TYR A 89 -5.41 -10.97 -13.02
N ARG A 90 -5.24 -11.50 -14.25
CA ARG A 90 -5.29 -10.68 -15.47
C ARG A 90 -6.64 -9.98 -15.65
N ARG A 91 -7.75 -10.68 -15.40
CA ARG A 91 -9.10 -10.06 -15.46
C ARG A 91 -9.26 -8.97 -14.41
N MET A 92 -8.77 -9.20 -13.19
CA MET A 92 -8.81 -8.22 -12.12
C MET A 92 -7.96 -6.99 -12.46
N GLU A 93 -6.78 -7.19 -13.03
CA GLU A 93 -5.89 -6.14 -13.52
C GLU A 93 -6.55 -5.32 -14.64
N THR A 94 -7.16 -5.96 -15.64
CA THR A 94 -7.90 -5.26 -16.70
C THR A 94 -9.07 -4.46 -16.13
N ARG A 95 -9.85 -5.04 -15.21
CA ARG A 95 -10.95 -4.33 -14.53
C ARG A 95 -10.42 -3.14 -13.73
N PHE A 96 -9.32 -3.32 -13.01
CA PHE A 96 -8.66 -2.27 -12.25
C PHE A 96 -8.19 -1.13 -13.15
N TYR A 97 -7.48 -1.43 -14.24
CA TYR A 97 -7.08 -0.41 -15.21
C TYR A 97 -8.27 0.26 -15.90
N SER A 98 -9.34 -0.47 -16.18
CA SER A 98 -10.56 0.13 -16.73
C SER A 98 -11.24 1.06 -15.73
N HIS A 99 -11.26 0.70 -14.45
CA HIS A 99 -11.80 1.53 -13.38
C HIS A 99 -10.95 2.79 -13.18
N ILE A 100 -9.62 2.65 -13.15
CA ILE A 100 -8.68 3.78 -13.15
C ILE A 100 -8.92 4.67 -14.37
N LYS A 101 -9.02 4.09 -15.57
CA LYS A 101 -9.25 4.86 -16.79
C LYS A 101 -10.59 5.58 -16.76
N SER A 102 -11.64 4.96 -16.19
CA SER A 102 -12.94 5.62 -16.01
C SER A 102 -12.86 6.78 -15.01
N LEU A 103 -12.17 6.60 -13.88
CA LEU A 103 -11.90 7.69 -12.93
C LEU A 103 -11.15 8.84 -13.62
N ASN A 104 -10.20 8.51 -14.49
CA ASN A 104 -9.40 9.49 -15.25
C ASN A 104 -10.17 10.19 -16.39
N SER A 105 -11.28 9.63 -16.88
CA SER A 105 -12.02 10.16 -18.04
C SER A 105 -13.24 11.01 -17.68
N THR A 106 -13.61 11.07 -16.40
CA THR A 106 -14.89 11.70 -15.98
C THR A 106 -14.74 13.14 -15.49
N GLU A 107 -13.52 13.64 -15.29
CA GLU A 107 -13.32 15.02 -14.88
C GLU A 107 -12.44 15.69 -15.92
N GLN A 108 -13.04 16.59 -16.71
CA GLN A 108 -12.30 17.72 -17.24
C GLN A 108 -11.51 18.26 -16.05
N GLU A 109 -10.19 18.29 -16.11
CA GLU A 109 -9.33 18.82 -15.06
C GLU A 109 -9.76 20.26 -14.81
N GLU A 110 -10.66 20.47 -13.84
CA GLU A 110 -10.97 21.80 -13.34
C GLU A 110 -9.64 22.34 -12.84
N SER A 111 -9.15 23.37 -13.53
CA SER A 111 -7.94 24.05 -13.10
C SER A 111 -8.10 24.38 -11.63
N VAL A 112 -7.11 24.03 -10.81
CA VAL A 112 -7.12 24.35 -9.38
C VAL A 112 -7.02 25.86 -9.14
N TYR A 113 -6.54 26.59 -10.15
CA TYR A 113 -6.37 28.04 -10.15
C TYR A 113 -7.63 28.84 -9.71
N PRO A 114 -8.83 28.69 -10.32
CA PRO A 114 -10.05 29.37 -9.88
C PRO A 114 -10.41 29.07 -8.43
N ILE A 115 -10.19 27.85 -7.94
CA ILE A 115 -10.51 27.47 -6.56
C ILE A 115 -9.58 28.20 -5.58
N ILE A 116 -8.27 28.27 -5.88
CA ILE A 116 -7.31 29.03 -5.06
C ILE A 116 -7.68 30.51 -5.05
N TYR A 117 -7.94 31.09 -6.23
CA TYR A 117 -8.29 32.50 -6.33
C TYR A 117 -9.58 32.83 -5.57
N GLN A 118 -10.60 31.97 -5.67
CA GLN A 118 -11.85 32.12 -4.94
C GLN A 118 -11.63 32.03 -3.42
N MET A 119 -10.82 31.07 -2.95
CA MET A 119 -10.47 30.94 -1.54
C MET A 119 -9.77 32.21 -1.02
N ILE A 120 -8.72 32.68 -1.71
CA ILE A 120 -8.00 33.90 -1.33
C ILE A 120 -8.93 35.12 -1.32
N SER A 121 -9.80 35.25 -2.34
CA SER A 121 -10.78 36.34 -2.43
C SER A 121 -11.78 36.30 -1.26
N GLN A 122 -12.31 35.13 -0.90
CA GLN A 122 -13.22 35.00 0.24
C GLN A 122 -12.55 35.34 1.57
N ILE A 123 -11.30 34.94 1.78
CA ILE A 123 -10.54 35.32 2.98
C ILE A 123 -10.37 36.85 3.05
N ASN A 124 -9.99 37.49 1.94
CA ASN A 124 -9.85 38.95 1.87
C ASN A 124 -11.18 39.67 2.13
N ASN A 125 -12.29 39.17 1.57
CA ASN A 125 -13.63 39.73 1.79
C ASN A 125 -14.09 39.57 3.25
N LEU A 126 -13.79 38.42 3.88
CA LEU A 126 -14.07 38.17 5.30
C LEU A 126 -13.30 39.17 6.17
N CYS A 127 -11.99 39.32 5.94
CA CYS A 127 -11.15 40.25 6.72
C CYS A 127 -11.62 41.71 6.57
N SER A 128 -12.00 42.11 5.36
CA SER A 128 -12.57 43.45 5.10
C SER A 128 -13.91 43.66 5.80
N SER A 129 -14.75 42.62 5.86
CA SER A 129 -16.06 42.68 6.53
C SER A 129 -15.91 42.72 8.06
N LEU A 130 -14.90 42.05 8.60
CA LEU A 130 -14.58 42.02 10.03
C LEU A 130 -13.97 43.34 10.53
N GLU A 131 -13.34 44.14 9.65
CA GLU A 131 -12.71 45.42 10.02
C GLU A 131 -13.68 46.36 10.76
N GLY A 132 -14.96 46.37 10.37
CA GLY A 132 -16.00 47.19 11.03
C GLY A 132 -16.46 46.70 12.40
N TYR A 133 -16.08 45.49 12.81
CA TYR A 133 -16.47 44.85 14.08
C TYR A 133 -15.28 44.65 15.03
N MET A 134 -14.19 45.37 14.77
CA MET A 134 -12.97 45.32 15.55
C MET A 134 -13.19 45.90 16.96
N LYS A 135 -12.73 45.18 17.99
CA LYS A 135 -12.74 45.68 19.38
C LYS A 135 -11.82 46.89 19.53
N GLN A 136 -12.25 47.89 20.30
CA GLN A 136 -11.53 49.17 20.44
C GLN A 136 -10.22 49.08 21.25
N ASP A 137 -10.04 48.02 22.05
CA ASP A 137 -8.87 47.82 22.93
C ASP A 137 -8.11 46.52 22.59
N ILE A 138 -7.76 46.32 21.33
CA ILE A 138 -6.92 45.18 20.94
C ILE A 138 -5.47 45.46 21.32
N THR A 139 -4.99 44.70 22.30
CA THR A 139 -3.59 44.69 22.70
C THR A 139 -2.84 43.56 21.99
N ILE A 140 -1.53 43.75 21.80
CA ILE A 140 -0.62 42.71 21.31
C ILE A 140 -0.71 41.46 22.20
N ASP A 141 -0.97 41.63 23.50
CA ASP A 141 -1.19 40.54 24.44
C ASP A 141 -2.44 39.71 24.09
N LEU A 142 -3.53 40.35 23.67
CA LEU A 142 -4.77 39.68 23.27
C LEU A 142 -4.60 38.90 21.95
N LEU A 143 -3.83 39.47 21.01
CA LEU A 143 -3.40 38.77 19.79
C LEU A 143 -2.45 37.61 20.10
N SER A 144 -1.56 37.77 21.08
CA SER A 144 -0.64 36.72 21.52
C SER A 144 -1.37 35.57 22.22
N LEU A 145 -2.48 35.86 22.89
CA LEU A 145 -3.34 34.85 23.52
C LEU A 145 -4.12 34.06 22.47
N ALA A 146 -4.69 34.77 21.48
CA ALA A 146 -5.40 34.15 20.36
C ALA A 146 -4.48 33.34 19.43
N TRP A 147 -3.21 33.73 19.30
CA TRP A 147 -2.24 33.14 18.35
C TRP A 147 -1.03 32.51 19.01
N SER A 148 -1.16 32.08 20.27
CA SER A 148 -0.06 31.56 21.11
C SER A 148 0.76 30.42 20.47
N GLN A 149 0.20 29.74 19.47
CA GLN A 149 0.83 28.64 18.74
C GLN A 149 1.75 29.12 17.60
N HIS A 150 1.65 30.37 17.15
CA HIS A 150 2.43 30.96 16.05
C HIS A 150 3.48 31.97 16.54
N THR A 151 4.41 31.47 17.37
CA THR A 151 5.44 32.25 18.08
C THR A 151 6.33 33.12 17.19
N VAL A 152 6.63 32.68 15.95
CA VAL A 152 7.47 33.42 15.00
C VAL A 152 6.77 34.71 14.52
N THR A 153 5.47 34.63 14.25
CA THR A 153 4.65 35.78 13.83
C THR A 153 4.53 36.80 14.96
N LEU A 154 4.37 36.32 16.19
CA LEU A 154 4.26 37.16 17.39
C LEU A 154 5.55 37.93 17.69
N ASN A 155 6.72 37.31 17.53
CA ASN A 155 8.00 38.00 17.70
C ASN A 155 8.17 39.15 16.70
N ILE A 156 7.76 38.94 15.44
CA ILE A 156 7.83 39.97 14.38
C ILE A 156 6.86 41.12 14.68
N ILE A 157 5.67 40.79 15.19
CA ILE A 157 4.70 41.81 15.62
C ILE A 157 5.29 42.65 16.76
N GLN A 158 5.90 42.01 17.75
CA GLN A 158 6.51 42.70 18.90
C GLN A 158 7.73 43.55 18.50
N THR A 159 8.54 43.12 17.52
CA THR A 159 9.71 43.88 17.08
C THR A 159 9.39 45.06 16.17
N HIS A 160 8.32 44.98 15.36
CA HIS A 160 7.99 46.03 14.38
C HIS A 160 6.82 46.94 14.79
N PHE A 161 5.96 46.52 15.73
CA PHE A 161 4.82 47.31 16.23
C PHE A 161 5.00 47.62 17.71
N SER A 162 6.13 48.26 18.06
CA SER A 162 6.59 48.50 19.45
C SER A 162 5.70 49.41 20.31
N ASP A 163 4.68 50.04 19.73
CA ASP A 163 3.63 50.72 20.50
C ASP A 163 2.53 49.70 20.84
N ASN A 164 2.28 49.45 22.13
CA ASN A 164 1.29 48.50 22.65
C ASN A 164 -0.17 48.72 22.17
N GLN A 165 -0.43 49.74 21.36
CA GLN A 165 -1.69 49.99 20.69
C GLN A 165 -1.50 49.84 19.17
N LEU A 166 -1.92 48.69 18.63
CA LEU A 166 -2.12 48.52 17.18
C LEU A 166 -3.36 49.35 16.78
N ARG A 167 -3.15 50.63 16.46
CA ARG A 167 -4.24 51.53 16.05
C ARG A 167 -4.63 51.37 14.59
N ASP A 168 -3.74 50.82 13.77
CA ASP A 168 -4.01 50.59 12.35
C ASP A 168 -4.81 49.31 12.14
N THR A 169 -6.11 49.50 11.89
CA THR A 169 -7.07 48.43 11.57
C THR A 169 -6.63 47.60 10.35
N SER A 170 -5.94 48.24 9.41
CA SER A 170 -5.38 47.62 8.21
C SER A 170 -4.32 46.55 8.54
N ILE A 171 -3.43 46.83 9.49
CA ILE A 171 -2.38 45.88 9.91
C ILE A 171 -3.02 44.68 10.59
N ILE A 172 -4.00 44.89 11.48
CA ILE A 172 -4.67 43.79 12.15
C ILE A 172 -5.46 42.94 11.15
N SER A 173 -6.09 43.55 10.14
CA SER A 173 -6.76 42.84 9.04
C SER A 173 -5.79 41.93 8.27
N LEU A 174 -4.58 42.39 7.96
CA LEU A 174 -3.54 41.58 7.31
C LEU A 174 -3.04 40.44 8.21
N LEU A 175 -2.94 40.67 9.51
CA LEU A 175 -2.56 39.63 10.48
C LEU A 175 -3.65 38.57 10.62
N THR A 176 -4.91 38.98 10.61
CA THR A 176 -6.07 38.07 10.59
C THR A 176 -6.10 37.23 9.33
N GLU A 177 -5.84 37.83 8.15
CA GLU A 177 -5.74 37.11 6.88
C GLU A 177 -4.63 36.05 6.94
N ARG A 178 -3.45 36.43 7.44
CA ARG A 178 -2.34 35.50 7.64
C ARG A 178 -2.73 34.35 8.57
N PHE A 179 -3.37 34.64 9.68
CA PHE A 179 -3.79 33.63 10.66
C PHE A 179 -4.77 32.61 10.08
N ILE A 180 -5.78 33.09 9.35
CA ILE A 180 -6.72 32.20 8.65
C ILE A 180 -5.97 31.33 7.64
N MET A 181 -5.01 31.90 6.91
CA MET A 181 -4.20 31.16 5.95
C MET A 181 -3.30 30.12 6.62
N ASP A 182 -2.66 30.45 7.74
CA ASP A 182 -1.80 29.54 8.52
C ASP A 182 -2.62 28.33 9.02
N ILE A 183 -3.86 28.55 9.50
CA ILE A 183 -4.76 27.45 9.91
C ILE A 183 -5.16 26.58 8.72
N ILE A 184 -5.52 27.18 7.58
CA ILE A 184 -5.86 26.42 6.37
C ILE A 184 -4.66 25.60 5.90
N MET A 185 -3.46 26.17 5.96
CA MET A 185 -2.23 25.48 5.59
C MET A 185 -1.98 24.27 6.51
N GLU A 186 -1.94 24.48 7.82
CA GLU A 186 -1.60 23.43 8.80
C GLU A 186 -2.67 22.34 8.90
N TYR A 187 -3.93 22.74 9.06
CA TYR A 187 -5.01 21.80 9.37
C TYR A 187 -5.71 21.23 8.12
N VAL A 188 -5.58 21.87 6.96
CA VAL A 188 -6.25 21.43 5.73
C VAL A 188 -5.26 20.98 4.66
N LEU A 189 -4.40 21.87 4.18
CA LEU A 189 -3.58 21.64 2.97
C LEU A 189 -2.33 20.78 3.21
N GLN A 190 -1.72 20.83 4.40
CA GLN A 190 -0.53 20.03 4.75
C GLN A 190 -0.87 18.62 5.24
N THR A 191 -2.15 18.24 5.27
CA THR A 191 -2.55 16.86 5.60
C THR A 191 -2.16 15.87 4.50
N SER A 192 -1.76 14.66 4.88
CA SER A 192 -1.25 13.65 3.93
C SER A 192 -2.36 13.12 3.00
N ILE A 193 -3.57 12.84 3.52
CA ILE A 193 -4.71 12.35 2.74
C ILE A 193 -5.89 13.33 2.81
N HIS A 194 -6.48 13.53 3.99
CA HIS A 194 -7.60 14.45 4.18
C HIS A 194 -7.73 14.78 5.67
N PRO A 195 -8.19 15.98 6.05
CA PRO A 195 -8.47 16.31 7.45
C PRO A 195 -9.43 15.29 8.08
N GLY A 196 -9.08 14.82 9.28
CA GLY A 196 -9.86 13.86 10.05
C GLY A 196 -9.65 12.39 9.74
N VAL A 197 -8.80 12.05 8.78
CA VAL A 197 -8.44 10.65 8.49
C VAL A 197 -7.42 10.15 9.51
N SER A 198 -7.79 9.12 10.28
CA SER A 198 -6.92 8.45 11.27
C SER A 198 -5.62 7.89 10.67
N LEU A 199 -5.62 7.58 9.37
CA LEU A 199 -4.48 7.03 8.65
C LEU A 199 -3.44 8.07 8.20
N ASN A 200 -3.66 9.37 8.38
CA ASN A 200 -2.75 10.41 7.84
C ASN A 200 -1.28 10.17 8.21
N ASN A 201 -0.95 10.01 9.49
CA ASN A 201 0.43 9.85 9.96
C ASN A 201 1.09 8.54 9.47
N SER A 202 0.33 7.44 9.50
CA SER A 202 0.80 6.13 9.03
C SER A 202 1.00 6.13 7.52
N PHE A 203 0.11 6.78 6.79
CA PHE A 203 0.19 6.91 5.35
C PHE A 203 1.37 7.79 4.94
N GLU A 204 1.62 8.91 5.63
CA GLU A 204 2.78 9.77 5.36
C GLU A 204 4.10 9.00 5.43
N THR A 205 4.27 8.20 6.48
CA THR A 205 5.49 7.37 6.64
C THR A 205 5.68 6.39 5.48
N ILE A 206 4.59 5.76 5.02
CA ILE A 206 4.60 4.84 3.89
C ILE A 206 4.85 5.60 2.59
N HIS A 207 4.15 6.72 2.40
CA HIS A 207 4.28 7.57 1.22
C HIS A 207 5.73 8.03 1.05
N ASP A 208 6.37 8.55 2.10
CA ASP A 208 7.76 9.00 2.06
C ASP A 208 8.74 7.87 1.78
N TRP A 209 8.47 6.67 2.29
CA TRP A 209 9.27 5.50 1.98
C TRP A 209 9.13 5.09 0.51
N ILE A 210 7.93 5.17 -0.06
CA ILE A 210 7.67 4.85 -1.46
C ILE A 210 8.23 5.94 -2.38
N ASP A 211 8.03 7.20 -2.05
CA ASP A 211 8.37 8.36 -2.88
C ASP A 211 9.88 8.42 -3.18
N LYS A 212 10.70 8.11 -2.18
CA LYS A 212 12.17 7.97 -2.32
C LYS A 212 12.61 6.92 -3.34
N ARG A 213 11.76 5.96 -3.69
CA ARG A 213 12.07 4.85 -4.61
C ARG A 213 11.33 4.97 -5.93
N ASN A 214 10.08 5.43 -5.89
CA ASN A 214 9.21 5.57 -7.04
C ASN A 214 8.14 6.63 -6.76
N THR A 215 8.48 7.87 -7.09
CA THR A 215 7.59 9.03 -6.99
C THR A 215 6.27 8.81 -7.74
N SER A 216 6.35 8.23 -8.94
CA SER A 216 5.19 7.96 -9.78
C SER A 216 4.18 7.03 -9.11
N TRP A 217 4.67 6.04 -8.35
CA TRP A 217 3.82 5.11 -7.63
C TRP A 217 3.29 5.70 -6.31
N ALA A 218 4.12 6.46 -5.59
CA ALA A 218 3.70 7.18 -4.38
C ALA A 218 2.51 8.12 -4.66
N SER A 219 2.59 8.92 -5.73
CA SER A 219 1.51 9.82 -6.12
C SER A 219 0.23 9.07 -6.50
N ARG A 220 0.33 7.95 -7.23
CA ARG A 220 -0.83 7.12 -7.58
C ARG A 220 -1.48 6.49 -6.35
N LEU A 221 -0.68 6.03 -5.40
CA LEU A 221 -1.18 5.46 -4.15
C LEU A 221 -1.91 6.52 -3.32
N LYS A 222 -1.33 7.72 -3.21
CA LYS A 222 -1.95 8.88 -2.54
C LYS A 222 -3.31 9.20 -3.14
N GLN A 223 -3.40 9.28 -4.47
CA GLN A 223 -4.66 9.52 -5.18
C GLN A 223 -5.69 8.42 -4.92
N GLN A 224 -5.29 7.15 -5.03
CA GLN A 224 -6.19 6.01 -4.85
C GLN A 224 -6.77 5.96 -3.44
N ILE A 225 -5.93 6.18 -2.43
CA ILE A 225 -6.36 6.18 -1.04
C ILE A 225 -7.24 7.41 -0.74
N THR A 226 -6.88 8.58 -1.27
CA THR A 226 -7.71 9.80 -1.14
C THR A 226 -9.08 9.60 -1.79
N ASN A 227 -9.14 9.12 -3.04
CA ASN A 227 -10.40 8.81 -3.73
C ASN A 227 -11.22 7.75 -3.01
N PHE A 228 -10.57 6.69 -2.53
CA PHE A 228 -11.24 5.62 -1.80
C PHE A 228 -11.89 6.16 -0.52
N ILE A 229 -11.19 7.00 0.24
CA ILE A 229 -11.69 7.55 1.50
C ILE A 229 -12.84 8.53 1.25
N VAL A 230 -12.73 9.38 0.23
CA VAL A 230 -13.78 10.35 -0.14
C VAL A 230 -15.03 9.65 -0.67
N SER A 231 -14.89 8.51 -1.34
CA SER A 231 -16.01 7.73 -1.89
C SER A 231 -16.66 6.77 -0.88
N GLN A 232 -16.05 6.53 0.29
CA GLN A 232 -16.60 5.70 1.35
C GLN A 232 -17.54 6.51 2.25
N SER A 233 -18.82 6.17 2.26
CA SER A 233 -19.87 7.11 2.68
C SER A 233 -20.22 7.15 4.17
N ASN A 234 -19.80 6.23 5.04
CA ASN A 234 -20.50 6.07 6.33
C ASN A 234 -19.68 6.29 7.61
N GLU A 235 -18.48 5.72 7.76
CA GLU A 235 -17.74 5.83 9.03
C GLU A 235 -16.76 7.01 9.04
N GLN A 236 -15.91 7.11 8.02
CA GLN A 236 -14.92 8.18 7.93
C GLN A 236 -15.53 9.53 7.55
N SER A 237 -16.70 9.55 6.91
CA SER A 237 -17.44 10.79 6.59
C SER A 237 -17.81 11.57 7.86
N ASN A 238 -18.20 10.87 8.93
CA ASN A 238 -18.54 11.51 10.21
C ASN A 238 -17.30 12.08 10.91
N GLU A 239 -16.16 11.39 10.85
CA GLU A 239 -14.89 11.87 11.40
C GLU A 239 -14.38 13.11 10.66
N ILE A 240 -14.50 13.10 9.32
CA ILE A 240 -14.15 14.23 8.46
C ILE A 240 -15.03 15.45 8.77
N GLU A 241 -16.36 15.27 8.86
CA GLU A 241 -17.27 16.37 9.17
C GLU A 241 -17.05 16.87 10.61
N SER A 242 -16.82 15.99 11.58
CA SER A 242 -16.47 16.40 12.95
C SER A 242 -15.20 17.27 12.95
N LYS A 243 -14.17 16.88 12.19
CA LYS A 243 -12.92 17.64 12.13
C LYS A 243 -13.06 18.96 11.39
N LYS A 244 -13.92 19.02 10.38
CA LYS A 244 -14.31 20.29 9.75
C LYS A 244 -14.98 21.22 10.78
N GLN A 245 -15.91 20.71 11.58
CA GLN A 245 -16.55 21.50 12.65
C GLN A 245 -15.55 21.94 13.72
N ASP A 246 -14.57 21.09 14.09
CA ASP A 246 -13.49 21.47 15.01
C ASP A 246 -12.69 22.67 14.47
N ILE A 247 -12.34 22.67 13.17
CA ILE A 247 -11.59 23.77 12.53
C ILE A 247 -12.44 25.05 12.46
N ILE A 248 -13.73 24.94 12.13
CA ILE A 248 -14.67 26.08 12.15
C ILE A 248 -14.74 26.68 13.57
N CYS A 249 -14.88 25.84 14.58
CA CYS A 249 -14.94 26.25 15.99
C CYS A 249 -13.63 26.91 16.43
N LEU A 250 -12.48 26.37 16.03
CA LEU A 250 -11.17 26.94 16.32
C LEU A 250 -11.01 28.34 15.71
N LEU A 251 -11.38 28.51 14.43
CA LEU A 251 -11.35 29.83 13.77
C LEU A 251 -12.32 30.81 14.42
N SER A 252 -13.56 30.41 14.64
CA SER A 252 -14.59 31.28 15.23
C SER A 252 -14.21 31.73 16.64
N ASN A 253 -13.73 30.80 17.49
CA ASN A 253 -13.24 31.12 18.83
C ASN A 253 -12.03 32.07 18.79
N SER A 254 -11.05 31.80 17.92
CA SER A 254 -9.86 32.64 17.80
C SER A 254 -10.18 34.05 17.31
N LEU A 255 -11.09 34.18 16.34
CA LEU A 255 -11.57 35.47 15.84
C LEU A 255 -12.43 36.21 16.88
N SER A 256 -13.21 35.50 17.69
CA SER A 256 -14.08 36.10 18.73
C SER A 256 -13.30 36.84 19.81
N HIS A 257 -12.01 36.51 19.99
CA HIS A 257 -11.13 37.26 20.86
C HIS A 257 -10.85 38.67 20.32
N ILE A 258 -10.73 38.81 19.00
CA ILE A 258 -10.31 40.05 18.30
C ILE A 258 -11.51 40.89 17.84
N TYR A 259 -12.57 40.25 17.35
CA TYR A 259 -13.74 40.90 16.75
C TYR A 259 -15.00 40.64 17.59
N ASP A 260 -15.91 41.62 17.60
CA ASP A 260 -17.25 41.46 18.14
C ASP A 260 -18.17 40.80 17.10
N SER A 261 -19.16 40.03 17.55
CA SER A 261 -20.20 39.45 16.67
C SER A 261 -19.69 38.55 15.53
N VAL A 262 -18.62 37.78 15.76
CA VAL A 262 -18.07 36.79 14.79
C VAL A 262 -19.11 35.76 14.34
N ASP A 263 -20.10 35.48 15.17
CA ASP A 263 -21.17 34.52 14.87
C ASP A 263 -21.94 34.85 13.57
N LEU A 264 -22.00 36.12 13.20
CA LEU A 264 -22.64 36.58 11.96
C LEU A 264 -21.90 36.11 10.70
N PHE A 265 -20.62 35.76 10.83
CA PHE A 265 -19.73 35.36 9.73
C PHE A 265 -19.46 33.85 9.70
N ASN A 266 -20.08 33.06 10.58
CA ASN A 266 -19.89 31.61 10.64
C ASN A 266 -20.22 30.91 9.30
N THR A 267 -21.17 31.43 8.52
CA THR A 267 -21.48 30.92 7.17
C THR A 267 -20.32 31.12 6.20
N GLN A 268 -19.72 32.32 6.18
CA GLN A 268 -18.57 32.64 5.35
C GLN A 268 -17.32 31.83 5.77
N ILE A 269 -17.10 31.67 7.07
CA ILE A 269 -16.01 30.82 7.60
C ILE A 269 -16.20 29.36 7.14
N THR A 270 -17.44 28.87 7.18
CA THR A 270 -17.76 27.51 6.70
C THR A 270 -17.52 27.36 5.20
N GLU A 271 -17.90 28.36 4.39
CA GLU A 271 -17.66 28.38 2.95
C GLU A 271 -16.16 28.38 2.61
N ILE A 272 -15.36 29.19 3.33
CA ILE A 272 -13.90 29.22 3.16
C ILE A 272 -13.31 27.84 3.45
N ILE A 273 -13.67 27.22 4.57
CA ILE A 273 -13.16 25.88 4.92
C ILE A 273 -13.62 24.83 3.90
N GLN A 274 -14.86 24.91 3.43
CA GLN A 274 -15.37 24.01 2.40
C GLN A 274 -14.59 24.14 1.09
N LEU A 275 -14.29 25.37 0.65
CA LEU A 275 -13.43 25.62 -0.50
C LEU A 275 -12.00 25.13 -0.26
N SER A 276 -11.45 25.29 0.93
CA SER A 276 -10.12 24.77 1.29
C SER A 276 -10.08 23.24 1.25
N LEU A 277 -11.14 22.55 1.69
CA LEU A 277 -11.27 21.10 1.59
C LEU A 277 -11.40 20.64 0.15
N GLN A 278 -12.21 21.32 -0.66
CA GLN A 278 -12.31 21.07 -2.10
C GLN A 278 -10.97 21.27 -2.80
N LEU A 279 -10.25 22.35 -2.45
CA LEU A 279 -8.91 22.63 -2.94
C LEU A 279 -7.94 21.52 -2.57
N ASN A 280 -7.96 21.07 -1.31
CA ASN A 280 -7.10 19.99 -0.83
C ASN A 280 -7.34 18.68 -1.59
N LEU A 281 -8.61 18.35 -1.86
CA LEU A 281 -8.97 17.21 -2.68
C LEU A 281 -8.47 17.38 -4.12
N ALA A 282 -8.74 18.53 -4.74
CA ALA A 282 -8.31 18.80 -6.11
C ALA A 282 -6.78 18.71 -6.25
N ILE A 283 -6.00 19.28 -5.32
CA ILE A 283 -4.53 19.18 -5.30
C ILE A 283 -4.07 17.72 -5.21
N LYS A 284 -4.71 16.91 -4.36
CA LYS A 284 -4.30 15.51 -4.13
C LYS A 284 -4.74 14.56 -5.23
N LEU A 285 -5.81 14.90 -5.94
CA LEU A 285 -6.39 14.10 -7.01
C LEU A 285 -5.81 14.43 -8.39
N GLN A 286 -5.20 15.61 -8.56
CA GLN A 286 -4.49 15.96 -9.79
C GLN A 286 -3.42 14.94 -10.13
N GLN A 287 -3.44 14.47 -11.39
CA GLN A 287 -2.46 13.53 -11.92
C GLN A 287 -1.06 14.15 -11.99
N GLN A 288 -0.07 13.28 -12.23
CA GLN A 288 1.38 13.50 -12.40
C GLN A 288 1.80 14.66 -13.34
N GLN A 289 0.86 15.44 -13.89
CA GLN A 289 1.10 16.55 -14.82
C GLN A 289 1.07 17.92 -14.15
N HIS A 290 0.47 18.06 -12.96
CA HIS A 290 0.45 19.31 -12.19
C HIS A 290 0.99 19.09 -10.79
N LYS A 291 2.28 19.34 -10.57
CA LYS A 291 2.81 19.38 -9.20
C LYS A 291 2.56 20.78 -8.67
N LEU A 292 1.46 20.93 -7.93
CA LEU A 292 1.21 22.15 -7.19
C LEU A 292 2.11 22.16 -5.95
N GLU A 293 3.09 23.04 -5.95
CA GLU A 293 4.01 23.28 -4.85
C GLU A 293 3.63 24.58 -4.15
N ILE A 294 3.53 24.52 -2.83
CA ILE A 294 3.37 25.69 -1.97
C ILE A 294 4.77 26.02 -1.46
N LEU A 295 5.38 27.09 -1.97
CA LEU A 295 6.77 27.41 -1.61
C LEU A 295 6.80 28.13 -0.26
N SER A 296 7.71 27.73 0.62
CA SER A 296 7.99 28.46 1.85
C SER A 296 8.95 29.62 1.56
N LEU A 297 8.49 30.85 1.69
CA LEU A 297 9.35 32.04 1.63
C LEU A 297 9.97 32.31 3.00
N GLN A 298 11.28 32.55 3.05
CA GLN A 298 11.98 32.89 4.29
C GLN A 298 11.80 34.38 4.61
N GLN A 299 11.38 34.68 5.85
CA GLN A 299 11.31 36.04 6.36
C GLN A 299 12.71 36.66 6.42
N GLY A 300 12.86 37.92 5.98
CA GLY A 300 14.13 38.62 5.84
C GLY A 300 14.78 38.51 4.44
N SER A 301 14.16 37.83 3.48
CA SER A 301 14.63 37.80 2.09
C SER A 301 14.32 39.10 1.34
N GLN A 302 15.08 39.39 0.27
CA GLN A 302 14.78 40.50 -0.64
C GLN A 302 13.46 40.27 -1.38
N PHE A 303 12.71 41.36 -1.61
CA PHE A 303 11.48 41.33 -2.38
C PHE A 303 11.73 40.88 -3.84
N ASN A 304 10.87 39.98 -4.35
CA ASN A 304 10.91 39.48 -5.71
C ASN A 304 9.55 39.64 -6.40
N GLU A 305 9.45 40.61 -7.30
CA GLU A 305 8.22 41.00 -8.00
C GLU A 305 7.60 39.87 -8.86
N ASN A 306 8.38 38.85 -9.23
CA ASN A 306 7.88 37.73 -10.05
C ASN A 306 7.05 36.72 -9.24
N ILE A 307 7.25 36.65 -7.92
CA ILE A 307 6.66 35.64 -7.05
C ILE A 307 5.98 36.24 -5.81
N MET A 308 6.03 37.56 -5.63
CA MET A 308 5.49 38.29 -4.48
C MET A 308 4.77 39.57 -4.92
N ASN A 309 3.62 39.82 -4.30
CA ASN A 309 2.90 41.08 -4.34
C ASN A 309 3.03 41.76 -2.97
N SER A 310 3.75 42.89 -2.92
CA SER A 310 3.91 43.65 -1.67
C SER A 310 2.70 44.54 -1.41
N VAL A 311 2.24 44.58 -0.16
CA VAL A 311 1.20 45.50 0.31
C VAL A 311 1.77 46.92 0.54
N ASN A 312 3.07 47.04 0.83
CA ASN A 312 3.77 48.31 1.11
C ASN A 312 4.99 48.53 0.20
N GLN A 313 5.44 49.78 0.08
CA GLN A 313 6.65 50.15 -0.68
C GLN A 313 7.92 49.88 0.16
N GLY A 314 8.25 48.60 0.34
CA GLY A 314 9.41 48.14 1.09
C GLY A 314 10.29 47.19 0.28
N THR A 315 11.55 47.03 0.68
CA THR A 315 12.54 46.19 -0.03
C THR A 315 12.87 44.88 0.70
N GLU A 316 12.69 44.84 2.01
CA GLU A 316 12.93 43.66 2.84
C GLU A 316 11.62 43.01 3.27
N LEU A 317 11.53 41.68 3.14
CA LEU A 317 10.32 40.93 3.49
C LEU A 317 10.23 40.74 5.01
N ILE A 318 9.22 41.37 5.64
CA ILE A 318 8.93 41.22 7.08
C ILE A 318 7.94 40.06 7.31
N LEU A 319 6.85 40.04 6.54
CA LEU A 319 5.72 39.13 6.75
C LEU A 319 5.28 38.47 5.45
N VAL A 320 5.03 37.17 5.48
CA VAL A 320 4.28 36.46 4.42
C VAL A 320 2.85 36.30 4.92
N ILE A 321 1.89 36.87 4.19
CA ILE A 321 0.46 36.82 4.52
C ILE A 321 -0.20 35.63 3.83
N THR A 322 0.09 35.46 2.54
CA THR A 322 -0.38 34.32 1.75
C THR A 322 0.83 33.70 1.04
N PRO A 323 1.05 32.37 1.15
CA PRO A 323 2.16 31.73 0.46
C PRO A 323 1.94 31.76 -1.07
N PRO A 324 3.03 31.69 -1.85
CA PRO A 324 2.92 31.55 -3.30
C PRO A 324 2.49 30.12 -3.66
N PHE A 325 1.58 30.02 -4.62
CA PHE A 325 1.17 28.74 -5.21
C PHE A 325 1.78 28.62 -6.60
N VAL A 326 2.61 27.60 -6.80
CA VAL A 326 3.28 27.34 -8.07
C VAL A 326 2.80 26.00 -8.59
N ALA A 327 2.28 25.96 -9.81
CA ALA A 327 1.95 24.71 -10.48
C ALA A 327 2.88 24.50 -11.68
N ASP A 328 3.69 23.44 -11.63
CA ASP A 328 4.50 23.00 -12.76
C ASP A 328 3.71 22.00 -13.61
N GLY A 329 3.59 22.25 -14.92
CA GLY A 329 2.81 21.40 -15.82
C GLY A 329 2.52 21.99 -17.22
N PRO A 330 1.57 21.40 -17.98
CA PRO A 330 1.17 21.88 -19.32
C PRO A 330 0.54 23.29 -19.32
N HIS A 331 0.00 23.72 -18.18
CA HIS A 331 -0.52 25.07 -17.93
C HIS A 331 0.12 25.63 -16.66
N PRO A 332 1.39 26.10 -16.74
CA PRO A 332 2.06 26.61 -15.57
C PRO A 332 1.41 27.91 -15.11
N PHE A 333 1.19 28.03 -13.81
CA PHE A 333 0.72 29.27 -13.21
C PHE A 333 1.44 29.53 -11.90
N ILE A 334 1.58 30.81 -11.58
CA ILE A 334 2.11 31.30 -10.31
C ILE A 334 1.06 32.25 -9.74
N ILE A 335 0.56 31.91 -8.56
CA ILE A 335 -0.19 32.86 -7.73
C ILE A 335 0.84 33.47 -6.78
N PRO A 336 1.19 34.76 -6.95
CA PRO A 336 2.23 35.40 -6.16
C PRO A 336 1.82 35.47 -4.68
N ALA A 337 2.82 35.40 -3.81
CA ALA A 337 2.65 35.54 -2.38
C ALA A 337 2.20 36.95 -2.01
N LYS A 338 1.26 37.10 -1.08
CA LYS A 338 0.97 38.41 -0.49
C LYS A 338 1.95 38.66 0.65
N VAL A 339 2.73 39.73 0.58
CA VAL A 339 3.82 40.00 1.54
C VAL A 339 3.77 41.42 2.08
N TYR A 340 4.26 41.61 3.30
CA TYR A 340 4.47 42.91 3.91
C TYR A 340 5.97 43.20 3.98
N CYS A 341 6.40 44.29 3.36
CA CYS A 341 7.81 44.69 3.26
C CYS A 341 8.13 45.96 4.07
N ALA A 342 9.37 46.04 4.57
CA ALA A 342 9.97 47.16 5.30
C ALA A 342 10.54 48.23 4.37
#